data_AF-A0A5E4B7Q5-F1
#
_entry.id   AF-A0A5E4B7Q5-F1
#
_cell.length_a   1.000
_cell.length_b   1.000
_cell.length_c   1.000
_cell.angle_alpha   90.00
_cell.angle_beta   90.00
_cell.angle_gamma   90.00
#
_symmetry.space_group_name_H-M   'P 1'
#
loop_
_entity.id
_entity.type
_entity.pdbx_description
1 polymer ?
#
loop_
_entity_poly.entity_id
_entity_poly.type
_entity_poly.pdbx_seq_one_letter_code
_entity_poly.pdbx_strand_id
1 'polypeptide(L)'
;MGIKTALPAAELGLYFLVLSGSLAYAGRGLLEASQDGAHRKAFRESVRPGWEYIGRKMDVADFEWVMWFTSFRNVIIFALSGHVLFAKLCTMVAPQLRSWMYAVYGALAVMGTMGPWYLLLLLGHCVGLYVASLLGQPWLCLGLGLASLASFKMDPLISWQSGFVTGTFDLQEVLFHGGCGFTVLRCTSFALESCARPDRRYSLADLLKYNFYLPFFFFGPIMTFDRFHTQVSEVEPVRPEGELWRIRAQAGLSVVAIIAVDIFFHFFYILTIPNDLKFANRLPDSALAGLAYSNLVYDWVKAAVLFGVVNTVARLDHLDPPQPPKCITALYVFGETHFDRGINDWLCKYVYDHLGGEHSAVIPELVASAATFAITTLWLGPCDIVYLWSFLNCFGLNFELWVQKLAEHGPLAQVEARLSEQMSRRVRALCGAINFWAIIMYNLVSLNSFEFTELVARRLLLTGFPQTTLAILFVTYCGVQLVKERERALALEEEQRQDKEKLE
;
A
#
# COMPACT_ATOMS: atom_id res chain seq x y z
N MET A 1 26.03 8.47 2.69
CA MET A 1 26.56 9.79 3.13
C MET A 1 25.62 10.90 2.66
N GLY A 2 25.30 11.86 3.53
CA GLY A 2 24.60 13.11 3.18
C GLY A 2 23.14 13.28 3.65
N ILE A 3 22.58 12.37 4.48
CA ILE A 3 21.23 12.58 5.05
C ILE A 3 21.20 13.79 6.00
N LYS A 4 22.33 14.12 6.64
CA LYS A 4 22.40 15.15 7.69
C LYS A 4 22.76 16.55 7.22
N THR A 5 23.10 16.73 5.95
CA THR A 5 23.61 18.00 5.45
C THR A 5 22.47 19.01 5.25
N ALA A 6 22.50 20.14 5.97
CA ALA A 6 21.49 21.19 5.85
C ALA A 6 21.66 22.02 4.57
N LEU A 7 20.55 22.52 4.03
CA LEU A 7 20.55 23.59 3.03
C LEU A 7 20.22 24.94 3.68
N PRO A 8 20.62 26.08 3.08
CA PRO A 8 20.26 27.41 3.56
C PRO A 8 18.74 27.60 3.70
N ALA A 9 18.30 28.25 4.79
CA ALA A 9 16.88 28.46 5.06
C ALA A 9 16.17 29.27 3.95
N ALA A 10 16.85 30.24 3.33
CA ALA A 10 16.31 30.99 2.20
C ALA A 10 16.07 30.12 0.97
N GLU A 11 16.95 29.14 0.71
CA GLU A 11 16.80 28.17 -0.38
C GLU A 11 15.61 27.24 -0.12
N LEU A 12 15.46 26.74 1.11
CA LEU A 12 14.31 25.93 1.53
C LEU A 12 12.99 26.72 1.46
N GLY A 13 13.00 27.99 1.87
CA GLY A 13 11.85 28.88 1.75
C GLY A 13 11.40 29.08 0.30
N LEU A 14 12.36 29.24 -0.63
CA LEU A 14 12.06 29.31 -2.06
C LEU A 14 11.44 28.00 -2.57
N TYR A 15 12.02 26.85 -2.22
CA TYR A 15 11.48 25.54 -2.63
C TYR A 15 10.04 25.34 -2.13
N PHE A 16 9.75 25.74 -0.89
CA PHE A 16 8.40 25.68 -0.33
C PHE A 16 7.42 26.59 -1.09
N LEU A 17 7.81 27.82 -1.41
CA LEU A 17 6.97 28.76 -2.16
C LEU A 17 6.69 28.25 -3.58
N VAL A 18 7.71 27.74 -4.28
CA VAL A 18 7.54 27.16 -5.63
C VAL A 18 6.58 25.98 -5.58
N LEU A 19 6.81 25.01 -4.69
CA LEU A 19 5.95 23.83 -4.60
C LEU A 19 4.50 24.21 -4.25
N SER A 20 4.31 25.04 -3.22
CA SER A 20 2.98 25.42 -2.76
C SER A 20 2.22 26.23 -3.83
N GLY A 21 2.89 27.16 -4.50
CA GLY A 21 2.33 27.94 -5.59
C GLY A 21 1.94 27.07 -6.79
N SER A 22 2.81 26.13 -7.18
CA SER A 22 2.54 25.21 -8.29
C SER A 22 1.41 24.23 -7.98
N LEU A 23 1.33 23.70 -6.75
CA LEU A 23 0.21 22.85 -6.32
C LEU A 23 -1.11 23.62 -6.29
N ALA A 24 -1.11 24.86 -5.80
CA ALA A 24 -2.30 25.71 -5.83
C ALA A 24 -2.75 26.03 -7.27
N TYR A 25 -1.80 26.29 -8.17
CA TYR A 25 -2.08 26.55 -9.58
C TYR A 25 -2.65 25.32 -10.29
N ALA A 26 -2.03 24.14 -10.09
CA ALA A 26 -2.54 22.88 -10.63
C ALA A 26 -3.92 22.53 -10.05
N GLY A 27 -4.10 22.72 -8.74
CA GLY A 27 -5.37 22.52 -8.05
C GLY A 27 -6.48 23.42 -8.59
N ARG A 28 -6.20 24.70 -8.85
CA ARG A 28 -7.16 25.59 -9.51
C ARG A 28 -7.57 25.06 -10.88
N GLY A 29 -6.61 24.64 -11.72
CA GLY A 29 -6.89 24.07 -13.03
C GLY A 29 -7.73 22.79 -12.96
N LEU A 30 -7.49 21.93 -11.96
CA LEU A 30 -8.28 20.73 -11.71
C LEU A 30 -9.71 21.04 -11.26
N LEU A 31 -9.88 22.07 -10.42
CA LEU A 31 -11.19 22.52 -9.97
C LEU A 31 -12.01 23.06 -11.15
N GLU A 32 -11.42 23.91 -12.00
CA GLU A 32 -12.03 24.42 -13.23
C GLU A 32 -12.41 23.25 -14.16
N ALA A 33 -11.49 22.30 -14.39
CA ALA A 33 -11.76 21.10 -15.18
C ALA A 33 -12.90 20.24 -14.63
N SER A 34 -13.00 20.10 -13.31
CA SER A 34 -14.06 19.33 -12.66
C SER A 34 -15.42 20.02 -12.84
N GLN A 35 -15.47 21.35 -12.75
CA GLN A 35 -16.68 22.14 -13.00
C GLN A 35 -17.13 22.03 -14.46
N ASP A 36 -16.22 22.19 -15.41
CA ASP A 36 -16.50 22.05 -16.84
C ASP A 36 -16.95 20.62 -17.21
N GLY A 37 -16.36 19.62 -16.55
CA GLY A 37 -16.67 18.21 -16.73
C GLY A 37 -18.05 17.78 -16.19
N ALA A 38 -18.60 18.48 -15.20
CA ALA A 38 -19.77 18.05 -14.41
C ALA A 38 -21.05 17.75 -15.23
N HIS A 39 -21.16 18.31 -16.43
CA HIS A 39 -22.31 18.16 -17.33
C HIS A 39 -22.06 17.19 -18.49
N ARG A 40 -20.85 16.65 -18.61
CA ARG A 40 -20.49 15.72 -19.69
C ARG A 40 -21.23 14.39 -19.55
N LYS A 41 -21.62 13.80 -20.67
CA LYS A 41 -22.32 12.50 -20.69
C LYS A 41 -21.45 11.39 -20.09
N ALA A 42 -20.14 11.41 -20.38
CA ALA A 42 -19.17 10.42 -19.86
C ALA A 42 -19.08 10.41 -18.33
N PHE A 43 -19.46 11.49 -17.65
CA PHE A 43 -19.35 11.60 -16.19
C PHE A 43 -20.61 11.12 -15.47
N ARG A 44 -21.70 10.81 -16.18
CA ARG A 44 -23.01 10.52 -15.55
C ARG A 44 -23.01 9.29 -14.66
N GLU A 45 -22.20 8.28 -14.97
CA GLU A 45 -22.14 7.04 -14.21
C GLU A 45 -21.32 7.19 -12.93
N SER A 46 -20.22 7.94 -13.03
CA SER A 46 -19.21 8.11 -11.98
C SER A 46 -19.36 9.41 -11.17
N VAL A 47 -20.22 10.35 -11.57
CA VAL A 47 -20.48 11.60 -10.83
C VAL A 47 -21.94 11.67 -10.43
N ARG A 48 -22.21 11.37 -9.16
CA ARG A 48 -23.57 11.24 -8.60
C ARG A 48 -23.94 12.45 -7.73
N PRO A 49 -25.23 12.69 -7.46
CA PRO A 49 -25.64 13.68 -6.47
C PRO A 49 -24.95 13.41 -5.13
N GLY A 50 -24.25 14.42 -4.58
CA GLY A 50 -23.59 14.35 -3.29
C GLY A 50 -24.50 14.83 -2.17
N TRP A 51 -23.93 15.48 -1.16
CA TRP A 51 -24.67 16.00 -0.02
C TRP A 51 -25.63 17.14 -0.40
N GLU A 52 -26.90 17.03 0.02
CA GLU A 52 -27.95 18.03 -0.28
C GLU A 52 -27.58 19.45 0.19
N TYR A 53 -26.86 19.57 1.32
CA TYR A 53 -26.45 20.86 1.87
C TYR A 53 -25.28 21.51 1.14
N ILE A 54 -24.42 20.74 0.46
CA ILE A 54 -23.38 21.29 -0.43
C ILE A 54 -23.97 21.63 -1.80
N GLY A 55 -25.02 20.91 -2.23
CA GLY A 55 -25.66 21.11 -3.53
C GLY A 55 -24.75 20.78 -4.72
N ARG A 56 -23.67 20.03 -4.50
CA ARG A 56 -22.72 19.59 -5.54
C ARG A 56 -22.81 18.09 -5.76
N LYS A 57 -22.43 17.66 -6.96
CA LYS A 57 -22.21 16.26 -7.27
C LYS A 57 -20.86 15.81 -6.71
N MET A 58 -20.69 14.51 -6.57
CA MET A 58 -19.50 13.86 -6.02
C MET A 58 -18.95 12.83 -6.99
N ASP A 59 -17.62 12.77 -7.11
CA ASP A 59 -16.92 11.66 -7.78
C ASP A 59 -17.07 10.37 -6.97
N VAL A 60 -17.66 9.36 -7.59
CA VAL A 60 -17.91 8.02 -7.04
C VAL A 60 -17.30 6.94 -7.93
N ALA A 61 -16.32 7.29 -8.77
CA ALA A 61 -15.63 6.33 -9.63
C ALA A 61 -14.89 5.24 -8.83
N ASP A 62 -14.45 5.53 -7.59
CA ASP A 62 -13.82 4.53 -6.74
C ASP A 62 -14.86 3.62 -6.08
N PHE A 63 -15.01 2.42 -6.63
CA PHE A 63 -15.93 1.42 -6.11
C PHE A 63 -15.62 1.02 -4.66
N GLU A 64 -14.34 0.81 -4.31
CA GLU A 64 -13.95 0.32 -2.99
C GLU A 64 -14.20 1.35 -1.89
N TRP A 65 -13.94 2.62 -2.14
CA TRP A 65 -14.20 3.73 -1.23
C TRP A 65 -15.69 3.90 -0.98
N VAL A 66 -16.47 3.92 -2.06
CA VAL A 66 -17.95 3.97 -1.98
C VAL A 66 -18.47 2.76 -1.21
N MET A 67 -17.91 1.58 -1.45
CA MET A 67 -18.21 0.36 -0.70
C MET A 67 -17.95 0.54 0.80
N TRP A 68 -16.75 0.96 1.20
CA TRP A 68 -16.34 1.04 2.60
C TRP A 68 -17.12 2.08 3.39
N PHE A 69 -17.32 3.26 2.83
CA PHE A 69 -17.79 4.42 3.57
C PHE A 69 -19.22 4.85 3.23
N THR A 70 -19.82 4.27 2.18
CA THR A 70 -21.22 4.55 1.79
C THR A 70 -22.07 3.28 1.80
N SER A 71 -21.89 2.37 0.82
CA SER A 71 -22.82 1.27 0.55
C SER A 71 -22.84 0.19 1.65
N PHE A 72 -21.67 -0.25 2.13
CA PHE A 72 -21.53 -1.35 3.10
C PHE A 72 -21.03 -0.91 4.47
N ARG A 73 -20.92 0.40 4.68
CA ARG A 73 -20.43 1.00 5.93
C ARG A 73 -21.04 0.35 7.17
N ASN A 74 -22.37 0.20 7.20
CA ASN A 74 -23.07 -0.33 8.36
C ASN A 74 -22.71 -1.81 8.63
N VAL A 75 -22.51 -2.62 7.59
CA VAL A 75 -22.11 -4.03 7.71
C VAL A 75 -20.67 -4.13 8.22
N ILE A 76 -19.76 -3.32 7.68
CA ILE A 76 -18.35 -3.29 8.10
C ILE A 76 -18.24 -2.81 9.56
N ILE A 77 -18.94 -1.72 9.92
CA ILE A 77 -18.99 -1.23 11.30
C ILE A 77 -19.58 -2.30 12.22
N PHE A 78 -20.64 -2.97 11.82
CA PHE A 78 -21.25 -4.05 12.60
C PHE A 78 -20.26 -5.21 12.83
N ALA A 79 -19.57 -5.67 11.80
CA ALA A 79 -18.63 -6.79 11.91
C ALA A 79 -17.41 -6.43 12.77
N LEU A 80 -16.82 -5.24 12.57
CA LEU A 80 -15.66 -4.81 13.35
C LEU A 80 -16.03 -4.46 14.80
N SER A 81 -17.15 -3.79 15.02
CA SER A 81 -17.62 -3.47 16.38
C SER A 81 -18.04 -4.74 17.12
N GLY A 82 -18.71 -5.66 16.43
CA GLY A 82 -19.06 -6.97 16.97
C GLY A 82 -17.83 -7.78 17.35
N HIS A 83 -16.77 -7.75 16.52
CA HIS A 83 -15.47 -8.35 16.86
C HIS A 83 -14.91 -7.78 18.15
N VAL A 84 -14.80 -6.45 18.26
CA VAL A 84 -14.27 -5.76 19.45
C VAL A 84 -15.10 -6.07 20.71
N LEU A 85 -16.43 -6.02 20.61
CA LEU A 85 -17.32 -6.27 21.74
C LEU A 85 -17.25 -7.74 22.17
N PHE A 86 -17.28 -8.67 21.21
CA PHE A 86 -17.17 -10.10 21.49
C PHE A 86 -15.81 -10.43 22.11
N ALA A 87 -14.72 -9.96 21.50
CA ALA A 87 -13.37 -10.04 22.05
C ALA A 87 -13.32 -9.54 23.49
N LYS A 88 -13.85 -8.34 23.76
CA LYS A 88 -13.77 -7.72 25.09
C LYS A 88 -14.57 -8.51 26.14
N LEU A 89 -15.82 -8.85 25.85
CA LEU A 89 -16.70 -9.60 26.74
C LEU A 89 -16.09 -10.96 27.08
N CYS A 90 -15.58 -11.65 26.07
CA CYS A 90 -15.06 -12.99 26.24
C CYS A 90 -13.67 -12.98 26.93
N THR A 91 -12.83 -11.98 26.69
CA THR A 91 -11.54 -11.80 27.41
C THR A 91 -11.76 -11.49 28.90
N MET A 92 -12.87 -10.82 29.26
CA MET A 92 -13.24 -10.61 30.66
C MET A 92 -13.63 -11.91 31.39
N VAL A 93 -14.14 -12.90 30.66
CA VAL A 93 -14.60 -14.18 31.22
C VAL A 93 -13.51 -15.24 31.22
N ALA A 94 -12.78 -15.35 30.10
CA ALA A 94 -11.75 -16.38 29.89
C ALA A 94 -10.57 -15.81 29.08
N PRO A 95 -9.66 -15.04 29.71
CA PRO A 95 -8.55 -14.39 29.02
C PRO A 95 -7.61 -15.38 28.32
N GLN A 96 -7.51 -16.61 28.85
CA GLN A 96 -6.71 -17.71 28.28
C GLN A 96 -7.19 -18.15 26.88
N LEU A 97 -8.45 -17.89 26.53
CA LEU A 97 -9.07 -18.31 25.26
C LEU A 97 -9.20 -17.16 24.24
N ARG A 98 -8.59 -16.00 24.52
CA ARG A 98 -8.65 -14.78 23.70
C ARG A 98 -8.37 -15.03 22.21
N SER A 99 -7.29 -15.74 21.91
CA SER A 99 -6.90 -16.02 20.51
C SER A 99 -7.92 -16.88 19.76
N TRP A 100 -8.56 -17.83 20.46
CA TRP A 100 -9.65 -18.63 19.90
C TRP A 100 -10.91 -17.81 19.68
N MET A 101 -11.20 -16.85 20.55
CA MET A 101 -12.36 -15.97 20.40
C MET A 101 -12.26 -15.13 19.12
N TYR A 102 -11.08 -14.59 18.83
CA TYR A 102 -10.83 -13.87 17.58
C TYR A 102 -11.07 -14.76 16.36
N ALA A 103 -10.53 -15.98 16.39
CA ALA A 103 -10.64 -16.95 15.31
C ALA A 103 -12.09 -17.38 15.06
N VAL A 104 -12.82 -17.71 16.13
CA VAL A 104 -14.22 -18.14 16.06
C VAL A 104 -15.09 -17.01 15.53
N TYR A 105 -14.92 -15.79 16.03
CA TYR A 105 -15.67 -14.64 15.53
C TYR A 105 -15.41 -14.40 14.04
N GLY A 106 -14.14 -14.41 13.62
CA GLY A 106 -13.80 -14.24 12.21
C GLY A 106 -14.32 -15.36 11.31
N ALA A 107 -14.25 -16.61 11.73
CA ALA A 107 -14.82 -17.74 10.99
C ALA A 107 -16.35 -17.63 10.86
N LEU A 108 -17.05 -17.22 11.93
CA LEU A 108 -18.49 -16.97 11.90
C LEU A 108 -18.85 -15.78 11.00
N ALA A 109 -18.07 -14.70 11.04
CA ALA A 109 -18.26 -13.54 10.17
C ALA A 109 -18.08 -13.93 8.70
N VAL A 110 -17.03 -14.69 8.37
CA VAL A 110 -16.78 -15.22 7.01
C VAL A 110 -17.89 -16.15 6.56
N MET A 111 -18.37 -17.04 7.43
CA MET A 111 -19.50 -17.93 7.12
C MET A 111 -20.79 -17.13 6.88
N GLY A 112 -21.04 -16.09 7.67
CA GLY A 112 -22.21 -15.23 7.52
C GLY A 112 -22.18 -14.34 6.28
N THR A 113 -20.99 -13.91 5.83
CA THR A 113 -20.85 -13.02 4.65
C THR A 113 -20.68 -13.80 3.36
N MET A 114 -19.83 -14.83 3.34
CA MET A 114 -19.43 -15.55 2.12
C MET A 114 -20.02 -16.96 2.02
N GLY A 115 -20.61 -17.47 3.10
CA GLY A 115 -21.25 -18.78 3.13
C GLY A 115 -20.33 -19.94 3.57
N PRO A 116 -20.93 -21.11 3.83
CA PRO A 116 -20.22 -22.26 4.40
C PRO A 116 -19.25 -22.92 3.40
N TRP A 117 -19.57 -22.93 2.10
CA TRP A 117 -18.70 -23.56 1.10
C TRP A 117 -17.41 -22.77 0.87
N TYR A 118 -17.49 -21.44 0.88
CA TYR A 118 -16.32 -20.57 0.88
C TYR A 118 -15.44 -20.81 2.11
N LEU A 119 -16.04 -20.91 3.31
CA LEU A 119 -15.30 -21.24 4.53
C LEU A 119 -14.60 -22.60 4.41
N LEU A 120 -15.28 -23.63 3.90
CA LEU A 120 -14.71 -24.97 3.69
C LEU A 120 -13.56 -24.96 2.69
N LEU A 121 -13.68 -24.18 1.61
CA LEU A 121 -12.60 -23.99 0.64
C LEU A 121 -11.34 -23.46 1.34
N LEU A 122 -11.46 -22.38 2.10
CA LEU A 122 -10.33 -21.79 2.83
C LEU A 122 -9.74 -22.74 3.88
N LEU A 123 -10.59 -23.46 4.62
CA LEU A 123 -10.14 -24.49 5.56
C LEU A 123 -9.36 -25.60 4.85
N GLY A 124 -9.77 -26.00 3.65
CA GLY A 124 -9.05 -26.95 2.81
C GLY A 124 -7.63 -26.48 2.49
N HIS A 125 -7.47 -25.20 2.12
CA HIS A 125 -6.15 -24.61 1.89
C HIS A 125 -5.31 -24.49 3.17
N CYS A 126 -5.92 -24.15 4.32
CA CYS A 126 -5.24 -24.18 5.61
C CYS A 126 -4.71 -25.57 5.95
N VAL A 127 -5.56 -26.61 5.85
CA VAL A 127 -5.19 -27.99 6.14
C VAL A 127 -4.11 -28.48 5.18
N GLY A 128 -4.24 -28.19 3.87
CA GLY A 128 -3.26 -28.60 2.86
C GLY A 128 -1.87 -28.03 3.14
N LEU A 129 -1.76 -26.73 3.43
CA LEU A 129 -0.47 -26.09 3.73
C LEU A 129 0.07 -26.47 5.12
N TYR A 130 -0.80 -26.73 6.10
CA TYR A 130 -0.38 -27.31 7.37
C TYR A 130 0.24 -28.70 7.18
N VAL A 131 -0.41 -29.60 6.45
CA VAL A 131 0.12 -30.94 6.17
C VAL A 131 1.44 -30.86 5.41
N ALA A 132 1.56 -29.95 4.43
CA ALA A 132 2.81 -29.72 3.73
C ALA A 132 3.95 -29.27 4.67
N SER A 133 3.65 -28.40 5.64
CA SER A 133 4.65 -27.93 6.60
C SER A 133 5.20 -29.02 7.52
N LEU A 134 4.43 -30.09 7.77
CA LEU A 134 4.89 -31.24 8.56
C LEU A 134 6.04 -32.00 7.88
N LEU A 135 6.20 -31.85 6.56
CA LEU A 135 7.28 -32.46 5.80
C LEU A 135 8.62 -31.71 5.98
N GLY A 136 8.62 -30.51 6.56
CA GLY A 136 9.83 -29.73 6.83
C GLY A 136 10.56 -29.23 5.58
N GLN A 137 9.90 -29.20 4.42
CA GLN A 137 10.49 -28.79 3.14
C GLN A 137 10.02 -27.38 2.76
N PRO A 138 10.85 -26.33 2.93
CA PRO A 138 10.42 -24.94 2.69
C PRO A 138 10.07 -24.65 1.22
N TRP A 139 10.83 -25.19 0.27
CA TRP A 139 10.55 -25.04 -1.17
C TRP A 139 9.23 -25.69 -1.58
N LEU A 140 8.88 -26.84 -0.99
CA LEU A 140 7.59 -27.48 -1.21
C LEU A 140 6.46 -26.61 -0.67
N CYS A 141 6.62 -26.03 0.53
CA CYS A 141 5.63 -25.14 1.14
C CYS A 141 5.42 -23.87 0.31
N LEU A 142 6.51 -23.26 -0.18
CA LEU A 142 6.44 -22.10 -1.07
C LEU A 142 5.76 -22.47 -2.39
N GLY A 143 6.17 -23.56 -3.04
CA GLY A 143 5.59 -24.03 -4.31
C GLY A 143 4.10 -24.34 -4.20
N LEU A 144 3.67 -25.03 -3.14
CA LEU A 144 2.24 -25.28 -2.87
C LEU A 144 1.48 -24.00 -2.54
N GLY A 145 2.11 -23.06 -1.83
CA GLY A 145 1.56 -21.72 -1.60
C GLY A 145 1.31 -20.97 -2.90
N LEU A 146 2.28 -20.96 -3.80
CA LEU A 146 2.14 -20.31 -5.11
C LEU A 146 1.12 -21.02 -6.00
N ALA A 147 1.06 -22.35 -6.00
CA ALA A 147 0.03 -23.11 -6.72
C ALA A 147 -1.38 -22.83 -6.16
N SER A 148 -1.48 -22.72 -4.84
CA SER A 148 -2.71 -22.31 -4.16
C SER A 148 -3.13 -20.90 -4.55
N LEU A 149 -2.20 -19.94 -4.57
CA LEU A 149 -2.47 -18.57 -4.98
C LEU A 149 -2.89 -18.49 -6.45
N ALA A 150 -2.20 -19.23 -7.31
CA ALA A 150 -2.54 -19.40 -8.72
C ALA A 150 -3.97 -19.91 -8.93
N SER A 151 -4.43 -20.87 -8.12
CA SER A 151 -5.80 -21.38 -8.22
C SER A 151 -6.87 -20.30 -8.00
N PHE A 152 -6.59 -19.32 -7.14
CA PHE A 152 -7.49 -18.20 -6.83
C PHE A 152 -7.35 -16.99 -7.75
N LYS A 153 -6.38 -17.02 -8.68
CA LYS A 153 -6.00 -15.84 -9.49
C LYS A 153 -6.01 -16.11 -10.99
N MET A 154 -6.16 -17.38 -11.41
CA MET A 154 -6.13 -17.77 -12.82
C MET A 154 -7.31 -18.66 -13.20
N ASP A 155 -7.80 -18.45 -14.42
CA ASP A 155 -8.81 -19.31 -15.03
C ASP A 155 -8.25 -20.68 -15.44
N PRO A 156 -9.07 -21.74 -15.43
CA PRO A 156 -10.51 -21.75 -15.12
C PRO A 156 -10.83 -21.90 -13.62
N LEU A 157 -9.81 -22.03 -12.76
CA LEU A 157 -9.99 -22.38 -11.34
C LEU A 157 -10.69 -21.27 -10.56
N ILE A 158 -10.35 -20.01 -10.83
CA ILE A 158 -10.97 -18.87 -10.16
C ILE A 158 -12.48 -18.81 -10.41
N SER A 159 -12.90 -18.97 -11.67
CA SER A 159 -14.31 -18.99 -12.08
C SER A 159 -15.09 -20.14 -11.46
N TRP A 160 -14.45 -21.29 -11.26
CA TRP A 160 -15.06 -22.42 -10.56
C TRP A 160 -15.17 -22.17 -9.05
N GLN A 161 -14.11 -21.64 -8.43
CA GLN A 161 -14.04 -21.41 -6.99
C GLN A 161 -14.94 -20.26 -6.51
N SER A 162 -15.13 -19.21 -7.33
CA SER A 162 -16.04 -18.11 -7.00
C SER A 162 -17.49 -18.57 -6.86
N GLY A 163 -17.87 -19.67 -7.53
CA GLY A 163 -19.17 -20.32 -7.40
C GLY A 163 -19.46 -20.93 -6.03
N PHE A 164 -18.46 -21.07 -5.15
CA PHE A 164 -18.68 -21.51 -3.75
C PHE A 164 -19.22 -20.41 -2.84
N VAL A 165 -19.22 -19.15 -3.28
CA VAL A 165 -19.79 -18.08 -2.48
C VAL A 165 -21.30 -18.03 -2.70
N THR A 166 -22.07 -18.15 -1.60
CA THR A 166 -23.53 -18.32 -1.66
C THR A 166 -24.31 -17.00 -1.62
N GLY A 167 -23.65 -15.87 -1.37
CA GLY A 167 -24.26 -14.55 -1.36
C GLY A 167 -24.63 -14.06 -2.76
N THR A 168 -25.47 -13.03 -2.86
CA THR A 168 -25.70 -12.29 -4.11
C THR A 168 -25.63 -10.80 -3.79
N PHE A 169 -24.43 -10.33 -3.45
CA PHE A 169 -24.18 -8.93 -3.14
C PHE A 169 -22.92 -8.47 -3.87
N ASP A 170 -22.91 -7.18 -4.25
CA ASP A 170 -21.91 -6.60 -5.17
C ASP A 170 -20.45 -6.71 -4.68
N LEU A 171 -20.23 -7.05 -3.40
CA LEU A 171 -18.90 -7.15 -2.79
C LEU A 171 -18.28 -8.54 -2.84
N GLN A 172 -19.03 -9.54 -3.24
CA GLN A 172 -18.59 -10.93 -3.18
C GLN A 172 -17.28 -11.14 -3.93
N GLU A 173 -17.11 -10.56 -5.11
CA GLU A 173 -15.90 -10.70 -5.90
C GLU A 173 -14.70 -10.07 -5.17
N VAL A 174 -14.85 -8.85 -4.67
CA VAL A 174 -13.78 -8.14 -3.96
C VAL A 174 -13.39 -8.86 -2.66
N LEU A 175 -14.37 -9.29 -1.86
CA LEU A 175 -14.14 -10.07 -0.64
C LEU A 175 -13.55 -11.45 -0.94
N PHE A 176 -13.94 -12.07 -2.04
CA PHE A 176 -13.38 -13.35 -2.48
C PHE A 176 -11.90 -13.20 -2.81
N HIS A 177 -11.53 -12.23 -3.66
CA HIS A 177 -10.15 -11.99 -4.04
C HIS A 177 -9.27 -11.62 -2.85
N GLY A 178 -9.73 -10.71 -1.99
CA GLY A 178 -9.03 -10.31 -0.77
C GLY A 178 -8.88 -11.48 0.20
N GLY A 179 -9.99 -12.11 0.59
CA GLY A 179 -10.01 -13.18 1.58
C GLY A 179 -9.21 -14.41 1.15
N CYS A 180 -9.28 -14.82 -0.12
CA CYS A 180 -8.49 -15.93 -0.64
C CYS A 180 -7.01 -15.58 -0.75
N GLY A 181 -6.67 -14.43 -1.36
CA GLY A 181 -5.29 -14.00 -1.54
C GLY A 181 -4.53 -13.85 -0.22
N PHE A 182 -5.13 -13.16 0.76
CA PHE A 182 -4.55 -13.01 2.09
C PHE A 182 -4.53 -14.32 2.88
N THR A 183 -5.50 -15.22 2.69
CA THR A 183 -5.46 -16.55 3.31
C THR A 183 -4.25 -17.36 2.84
N VAL A 184 -4.00 -17.40 1.52
CA VAL A 184 -2.85 -18.17 1.00
C VAL A 184 -1.54 -17.61 1.52
N LEU A 185 -1.34 -16.29 1.51
CA LEU A 185 -0.10 -15.68 2.02
C LEU A 185 0.12 -15.96 3.52
N ARG A 186 -0.96 -15.96 4.33
CA ARG A 186 -0.90 -16.35 5.74
C ARG A 186 -0.56 -17.84 5.90
N CYS A 187 -1.23 -18.73 5.18
CA CYS A 187 -0.93 -20.16 5.22
C CYS A 187 0.52 -20.47 4.79
N THR A 188 1.03 -19.80 3.76
CA THR A 188 2.42 -19.95 3.31
C THR A 188 3.41 -19.40 4.33
N SER A 189 3.12 -18.24 4.94
CA SER A 189 3.94 -17.70 6.05
C SER A 189 4.02 -18.69 7.22
N PHE A 190 2.89 -19.26 7.65
CA PHE A 190 2.87 -20.30 8.67
C PHE A 190 3.72 -21.51 8.29
N ALA A 191 3.56 -22.01 7.07
CA ALA A 191 4.25 -23.21 6.61
C ALA A 191 5.78 -23.02 6.56
N LEU A 192 6.24 -21.86 6.09
CA LEU A 192 7.66 -21.52 6.04
C LEU A 192 8.26 -21.32 7.43
N GLU A 193 7.56 -20.66 8.36
CA GLU A 193 8.01 -20.52 9.75
C GLU A 193 8.08 -21.86 10.48
N SER A 194 7.13 -22.76 10.21
CA SER A 194 7.11 -24.10 10.78
C SER A 194 8.31 -24.93 10.30
N CYS A 195 8.69 -24.80 9.02
CA CYS A 195 9.90 -25.43 8.48
C CYS A 195 11.19 -24.81 9.06
N ALA A 196 11.23 -23.49 9.27
CA ALA A 196 12.41 -22.79 9.76
C ALA A 196 12.68 -23.02 11.26
N ARG A 197 11.64 -23.36 12.05
CA ARG A 197 11.76 -23.56 13.50
C ARG A 197 11.26 -24.95 13.92
N PRO A 198 11.97 -26.03 13.55
CA PRO A 198 11.53 -27.41 13.83
C PRO A 198 11.37 -27.70 15.33
N ASP A 199 12.09 -26.97 16.20
CA ASP A 199 12.00 -27.10 17.66
C ASP A 199 10.68 -26.57 18.23
N ARG A 200 10.00 -25.67 17.49
CA ARG A 200 8.73 -25.07 17.90
C ARG A 200 7.60 -25.66 17.06
N ARG A 201 6.96 -26.69 17.59
CA ARG A 201 5.82 -27.35 16.93
C ARG A 201 4.58 -26.47 16.97
N TYR A 202 4.28 -25.81 15.86
CA TYR A 202 3.02 -25.09 15.68
C TYR A 202 1.90 -26.05 15.30
N SER A 203 0.70 -25.81 15.81
CA SER A 203 -0.46 -26.66 15.58
C SER A 203 -1.37 -26.08 14.49
N LEU A 204 -2.26 -26.90 13.93
CA LEU A 204 -3.31 -26.42 13.02
C LEU A 204 -4.17 -25.33 13.68
N ALA A 205 -4.38 -25.40 14.99
CA ALA A 205 -5.09 -24.37 15.73
C ALA A 205 -4.42 -23.00 15.64
N ASP A 206 -3.08 -22.95 15.61
CA ASP A 206 -2.34 -21.70 15.51
C ASP A 206 -2.47 -21.08 14.12
N LEU A 207 -2.49 -21.92 13.07
CA LEU A 207 -2.83 -21.49 11.72
C LEU A 207 -4.27 -20.95 11.63
N LEU A 208 -5.24 -21.62 12.24
CA LEU A 208 -6.64 -21.17 12.20
C LEU A 208 -6.82 -19.83 12.94
N LYS A 209 -6.17 -19.63 14.09
CA LYS A 209 -6.17 -18.33 14.80
C LYS A 209 -5.59 -17.21 13.94
N TYR A 210 -4.50 -17.51 13.24
CA TYR A 210 -3.84 -16.55 12.37
C TYR A 210 -4.68 -16.23 11.12
N ASN A 211 -5.25 -17.24 10.48
CA ASN A 211 -6.02 -17.04 9.25
C ASN A 211 -7.38 -16.40 9.51
N PHE A 212 -8.09 -16.77 10.58
CA PHE A 212 -9.43 -16.23 10.86
C PHE A 212 -9.43 -15.01 11.77
N TYR A 213 -8.31 -14.30 11.88
CA TYR A 213 -8.30 -12.99 12.52
C TYR A 213 -8.99 -11.95 11.64
N LEU A 214 -10.24 -11.59 11.98
CA LEU A 214 -11.14 -10.80 11.14
C LEU A 214 -10.54 -9.45 10.66
N PRO A 215 -9.90 -8.63 11.52
CA PRO A 215 -9.38 -7.33 11.08
C PRO A 215 -8.41 -7.41 9.90
N PHE A 216 -7.66 -8.51 9.76
CA PHE A 216 -6.73 -8.73 8.65
C PHE A 216 -7.21 -9.78 7.64
N PHE A 217 -8.49 -10.16 7.68
CA PHE A 217 -8.99 -11.24 6.84
C PHE A 217 -9.22 -10.80 5.39
N PHE A 218 -10.01 -9.75 5.17
CA PHE A 218 -10.42 -9.34 3.82
C PHE A 218 -9.51 -8.28 3.20
N PHE A 219 -9.08 -7.29 4.00
CA PHE A 219 -8.46 -6.04 3.50
C PHE A 219 -7.40 -5.45 4.42
N GLY A 220 -6.98 -6.17 5.46
CA GLY A 220 -5.96 -5.65 6.36
C GLY A 220 -4.55 -6.02 5.91
N PRO A 221 -3.53 -5.28 6.40
CA PRO A 221 -2.15 -5.58 6.04
C PRO A 221 -1.75 -6.95 6.56
N ILE A 222 -0.93 -7.66 5.80
CA ILE A 222 -0.40 -8.96 6.21
C ILE A 222 0.62 -8.75 7.32
N MET A 223 0.42 -9.40 8.46
CA MET A 223 1.44 -9.53 9.49
C MET A 223 2.00 -10.94 9.42
N THR A 224 3.33 -11.11 9.35
CA THR A 224 3.96 -12.44 9.28
C THR A 224 3.60 -13.31 10.49
N PHE A 225 3.57 -14.64 10.29
CA PHE A 225 3.09 -15.59 11.29
C PHE A 225 3.85 -15.50 12.61
N ASP A 226 5.17 -15.34 12.58
CA ASP A 226 6.00 -15.22 13.78
C ASP A 226 5.64 -13.99 14.63
N ARG A 227 5.39 -12.84 13.99
CA ARG A 227 4.95 -11.61 14.68
C ARG A 227 3.57 -11.80 15.29
N PHE A 228 2.62 -12.31 14.49
CA PHE A 228 1.26 -12.59 14.96
C PHE A 228 1.25 -13.59 16.12
N HIS A 229 1.92 -14.73 15.95
CA HIS A 229 1.95 -15.80 16.93
C HIS A 229 2.58 -15.34 18.25
N THR A 230 3.65 -14.54 18.19
CA THR A 230 4.32 -14.03 19.40
C THR A 230 3.37 -13.13 20.19
N GLN A 231 2.73 -12.16 19.55
CA GLN A 231 1.83 -11.20 20.21
C GLN A 231 0.52 -11.85 20.70
N VAL A 232 -0.06 -12.76 19.92
CA VAL A 232 -1.34 -13.39 20.26
C VAL A 232 -1.20 -14.47 21.35
N SER A 233 -0.01 -15.04 21.52
CA SER A 233 0.29 -16.05 22.54
C SER A 233 0.58 -15.45 23.92
N GLU A 234 0.74 -14.12 24.01
CA GLU A 234 0.89 -13.45 25.30
C GLU A 234 -0.40 -13.58 26.12
N VAL A 235 -0.28 -14.14 27.32
CA VAL A 235 -1.43 -14.45 28.20
C VAL A 235 -1.99 -13.18 28.84
N GLU A 236 -1.11 -12.27 29.27
CA GLU A 236 -1.45 -11.01 29.90
C GLU A 236 -0.81 -9.85 29.12
N PRO A 237 -1.41 -9.44 27.99
CA PRO A 237 -0.89 -8.33 27.20
C PRO A 237 -0.97 -7.03 27.99
N VAL A 238 0.17 -6.42 28.28
CA VAL A 238 0.22 -5.11 28.93
C VAL A 238 0.10 -4.04 27.85
N ARG A 239 -0.83 -3.10 28.05
CA ARG A 239 -1.00 -1.95 27.16
C ARG A 239 0.08 -0.89 27.48
N PRO A 240 0.97 -0.52 26.55
CA PRO A 240 1.86 0.60 26.72
C PRO A 240 1.15 1.89 27.19
N GLU A 241 1.85 2.67 28.02
CA GLU A 241 1.34 3.97 28.47
C GLU A 241 1.04 4.89 27.27
N GLY A 242 -0.10 5.57 27.33
CA GLY A 242 -0.56 6.46 26.25
C GLY A 242 -1.11 5.75 25.02
N GLU A 243 -1.10 4.42 24.92
CA GLU A 243 -1.59 3.72 23.73
C GLU A 243 -3.09 3.95 23.49
N LEU A 244 -3.91 4.02 24.55
CA LEU A 244 -5.34 4.32 24.38
C LEU A 244 -5.57 5.70 23.77
N TRP A 245 -4.72 6.68 24.10
CA TRP A 245 -4.76 7.99 23.45
C TRP A 245 -4.36 7.88 21.98
N ARG A 246 -3.31 7.11 21.66
CA ARG A 246 -2.89 6.86 20.26
C ARG A 246 -4.00 6.19 19.44
N ILE A 247 -4.70 5.20 20.01
CA ILE A 247 -5.84 4.53 19.38
C ILE A 247 -6.96 5.55 19.10
N ARG A 248 -7.32 6.38 20.08
CA ARG A 248 -8.35 7.43 19.91
C ARG A 248 -7.93 8.48 18.88
N ALA A 249 -6.68 8.91 18.91
CA ALA A 249 -6.13 9.87 17.96
C ALA A 249 -6.13 9.30 16.54
N GLN A 250 -5.74 8.04 16.36
CA GLN A 250 -5.78 7.35 15.07
C GLN A 250 -7.22 7.19 14.56
N ALA A 251 -8.16 6.79 15.42
CA ALA A 251 -9.58 6.69 15.06
C ALA A 251 -10.14 8.04 14.62
N GLY A 252 -9.84 9.11 15.38
CA GLY A 252 -10.21 10.48 15.02
C GLY A 252 -9.60 10.94 13.70
N LEU A 253 -8.31 10.65 13.48
CA LEU A 253 -7.61 10.95 12.23
C LEU A 253 -8.25 10.23 11.04
N SER A 254 -8.59 8.95 11.19
CA SER A 254 -9.30 8.19 10.14
C SER A 254 -10.65 8.81 9.81
N VAL A 255 -11.45 9.23 10.80
CA VAL A 255 -12.74 9.91 10.57
C VAL A 255 -12.55 11.25 9.85
N VAL A 256 -11.59 12.06 10.30
CA VAL A 256 -11.29 13.35 9.67
C VAL A 256 -10.82 13.15 8.22
N ALA A 257 -9.97 12.15 7.97
CA ALA A 257 -9.50 11.83 6.63
C ALA A 257 -10.64 11.36 5.70
N ILE A 258 -11.55 10.51 6.20
CA ILE A 258 -12.73 10.08 5.43
C ILE A 258 -13.58 11.28 5.03
N ILE A 259 -13.89 12.17 5.98
CA ILE A 259 -14.67 13.40 5.71
C ILE A 259 -13.93 14.31 4.72
N ALA A 260 -12.61 14.46 4.87
CA ALA A 260 -11.80 15.30 3.99
C ALA A 260 -11.79 14.78 2.55
N VAL A 261 -11.65 13.46 2.36
CA VAL A 261 -11.72 12.84 1.02
C VAL A 261 -13.12 12.97 0.43
N ASP A 262 -14.17 12.77 1.22
CA ASP A 262 -15.55 12.92 0.77
C ASP A 262 -15.81 14.36 0.29
N ILE A 263 -15.40 15.36 1.07
CA ILE A 263 -15.43 16.78 0.67
C ILE A 263 -14.60 17.00 -0.60
N PHE A 264 -13.38 16.46 -0.67
CA PHE A 264 -12.50 16.60 -1.83
C PHE A 264 -13.18 16.12 -3.12
N PHE A 265 -13.89 14.98 -3.10
CA PHE A 265 -14.61 14.46 -4.26
C PHE A 265 -15.85 15.26 -4.68
N HIS A 266 -16.35 16.17 -3.85
CA HIS A 266 -17.37 17.13 -4.28
C HIS A 266 -16.80 18.27 -5.15
N PHE A 267 -15.48 18.46 -5.15
CA PHE A 267 -14.80 19.54 -5.85
C PHE A 267 -13.88 19.04 -6.97
N PHE A 268 -13.26 17.89 -6.80
CA PHE A 268 -12.23 17.36 -7.67
C PHE A 268 -12.62 15.99 -8.22
N TYR A 269 -12.92 15.92 -9.52
CA TYR A 269 -13.32 14.68 -10.20
C TYR A 269 -12.12 13.91 -10.75
N ILE A 270 -11.10 13.70 -9.90
CA ILE A 270 -9.79 13.18 -10.32
C ILE A 270 -9.81 11.74 -10.83
N LEU A 271 -10.83 10.97 -10.48
CA LEU A 271 -10.98 9.57 -10.88
C LEU A 271 -11.90 9.44 -12.08
N THR A 272 -12.84 10.37 -12.24
CA THR A 272 -13.72 10.41 -13.42
C THR A 272 -13.04 11.02 -14.65
N ILE A 273 -12.25 12.09 -14.50
CA ILE A 273 -11.63 12.80 -15.64
C ILE A 273 -10.77 11.88 -16.54
N PRO A 274 -9.92 10.98 -15.99
CA PRO A 274 -9.11 10.06 -16.80
C PRO A 274 -9.91 9.17 -17.75
N ASN A 275 -11.17 8.86 -17.42
CA ASN A 275 -12.05 8.02 -18.24
C ASN A 275 -12.56 8.72 -19.51
N ASP A 276 -12.45 10.05 -19.62
CA ASP A 276 -12.73 10.81 -20.85
C ASP A 276 -11.42 11.37 -21.42
N LEU A 277 -10.64 10.51 -22.09
CA LEU A 277 -9.34 10.87 -22.68
C LEU A 277 -9.41 12.09 -23.62
N LYS A 278 -10.54 12.30 -24.30
CA LYS A 278 -10.74 13.48 -25.17
C LYS A 278 -10.81 14.76 -24.36
N PHE A 279 -11.41 14.70 -23.17
CA PHE A 279 -11.44 15.81 -22.22
C PHE A 279 -10.10 15.98 -21.53
N ALA A 280 -9.50 14.90 -21.01
CA ALA A 280 -8.19 14.93 -20.37
C ALA A 280 -7.10 15.52 -21.29
N ASN A 281 -7.13 15.21 -22.59
CA ASN A 281 -6.19 15.76 -23.57
C ASN A 281 -6.35 17.26 -23.81
N ARG A 282 -7.44 17.90 -23.37
CA ARG A 282 -7.65 19.35 -23.49
C ARG A 282 -7.24 20.12 -22.25
N LEU A 283 -6.87 19.43 -21.17
CA LEU A 283 -6.46 20.08 -19.94
C LEU A 283 -5.16 20.87 -20.15
N PRO A 284 -4.97 21.99 -19.42
CA PRO A 284 -3.66 22.60 -19.27
C PRO A 284 -2.63 21.59 -18.73
N ASP A 285 -1.37 21.70 -19.15
CA ASP A 285 -0.32 20.76 -18.71
C ASP A 285 -0.17 20.70 -17.19
N SER A 286 -0.33 21.84 -16.49
CA SER A 286 -0.29 21.91 -15.02
C SER A 286 -1.44 21.12 -14.38
N ALA A 287 -2.65 21.20 -14.93
CA ALA A 287 -3.80 20.46 -14.46
C ALA A 287 -3.65 18.95 -14.76
N LEU A 288 -3.10 18.59 -15.93
CA LEU A 288 -2.82 17.20 -16.28
C LEU A 288 -1.74 16.57 -15.37
N ALA A 289 -0.68 17.31 -15.08
CA ALA A 289 0.34 16.91 -14.11
C ALA A 289 -0.24 16.77 -12.70
N GLY A 290 -1.06 17.75 -12.29
CA GLY A 290 -1.81 17.69 -11.03
C GLY A 290 -2.78 16.51 -10.96
N LEU A 291 -3.43 16.13 -12.07
CA LEU A 291 -4.34 15.00 -12.16
C LEU A 291 -3.60 13.69 -11.93
N ALA A 292 -2.48 13.48 -12.64
CA ALA A 292 -1.64 12.30 -12.50
C ALA A 292 -1.10 12.16 -11.06
N TYR A 293 -0.59 13.26 -10.50
CA TYR A 293 -0.12 13.28 -9.10
C TYR A 293 -1.26 12.99 -8.10
N SER A 294 -2.43 13.63 -8.27
CA SER A 294 -3.56 13.48 -7.35
C SER A 294 -4.14 12.08 -7.34
N ASN A 295 -4.12 11.36 -8.48
CA ASN A 295 -4.54 9.96 -8.54
C ASN A 295 -3.71 9.08 -7.61
N LEU A 296 -2.38 9.24 -7.65
CA LEU A 296 -1.48 8.49 -6.78
C LEU A 296 -1.57 8.92 -5.31
N VAL A 297 -1.74 10.22 -5.04
CA VAL A 297 -1.94 10.70 -3.66
C VAL A 297 -3.23 10.13 -3.09
N TYR A 298 -4.31 10.10 -3.87
CA TYR A 298 -5.56 9.51 -3.45
C TYR A 298 -5.43 8.01 -3.18
N ASP A 299 -4.74 7.26 -4.06
CA ASP A 299 -4.49 5.83 -3.84
C ASP A 299 -3.75 5.57 -2.51
N TRP A 300 -2.74 6.38 -2.20
CA TRP A 300 -2.08 6.34 -0.89
C TRP A 300 -3.03 6.68 0.27
N VAL A 301 -3.83 7.75 0.15
CA VAL A 301 -4.80 8.14 1.20
C VAL A 301 -5.80 7.02 1.44
N LYS A 302 -6.32 6.40 0.37
CA LYS A 302 -7.23 5.26 0.43
C LYS A 302 -6.61 4.13 1.24
N ALA A 303 -5.42 3.66 0.86
CA ALA A 303 -4.73 2.60 1.59
C ALA A 303 -4.48 2.97 3.07
N ALA A 304 -4.01 4.19 3.34
CA ALA A 304 -3.72 4.67 4.70
C ALA A 304 -4.97 4.72 5.58
N VAL A 305 -6.13 5.11 5.03
CA VAL A 305 -7.40 5.15 5.76
C VAL A 305 -7.92 3.74 6.01
N LEU A 306 -7.96 2.89 4.98
CA LEU A 306 -8.47 1.51 5.08
C LEU A 306 -7.65 0.72 6.11
N PHE A 307 -6.32 0.74 5.99
CA PHE A 307 -5.43 0.12 6.97
C PHE A 307 -5.52 0.79 8.34
N GLY A 308 -5.66 2.12 8.40
CA GLY A 308 -5.84 2.85 9.65
C GLY A 308 -7.03 2.36 10.47
N VAL A 309 -8.18 2.07 9.83
CA VAL A 309 -9.38 1.55 10.49
C VAL A 309 -9.13 0.16 11.09
N VAL A 310 -8.65 -0.79 10.29
CA VAL A 310 -8.43 -2.17 10.77
C VAL A 310 -7.27 -2.28 11.75
N ASN A 311 -6.22 -1.47 11.59
CA ASN A 311 -5.09 -1.39 12.53
C ASN A 311 -5.52 -0.81 13.88
N THR A 312 -6.50 0.09 13.90
CA THR A 312 -7.08 0.60 15.15
C THR A 312 -7.79 -0.53 15.91
N VAL A 313 -8.54 -1.38 15.21
CA VAL A 313 -9.15 -2.58 15.80
C VAL A 313 -8.07 -3.53 16.32
N ALA A 314 -7.00 -3.76 15.56
CA ALA A 314 -5.92 -4.64 16.00
C ALA A 314 -5.18 -4.15 17.25
N ARG A 315 -4.98 -2.84 17.40
CA ARG A 315 -4.41 -2.26 18.62
C ARG A 315 -5.36 -2.37 19.82
N LEU A 316 -6.68 -2.33 19.60
CA LEU A 316 -7.65 -2.62 20.67
C LEU A 316 -7.50 -4.06 21.19
N ASP A 317 -7.15 -4.99 20.30
CA ASP A 317 -6.89 -6.40 20.60
C ASP A 317 -5.48 -6.68 21.17
N HIS A 318 -4.71 -5.62 21.43
CA HIS A 318 -3.33 -5.65 21.92
C HIS A 318 -2.32 -6.22 20.92
N LEU A 319 -2.58 -6.06 19.62
CA LEU A 319 -1.61 -6.37 18.57
C LEU A 319 -0.95 -5.07 18.07
N ASP A 320 0.33 -5.17 17.74
CA ASP A 320 1.08 -4.14 17.02
C ASP A 320 1.04 -4.45 15.50
N PRO A 321 0.16 -3.77 14.74
CA PRO A 321 -0.02 -4.02 13.32
C PRO A 321 1.19 -3.55 12.49
N PRO A 322 1.32 -4.02 11.23
CA PRO A 322 2.27 -3.46 10.28
C PRO A 322 2.15 -1.93 10.15
N GLN A 323 3.29 -1.28 9.85
CA GLN A 323 3.36 0.17 9.71
C GLN A 323 2.50 0.67 8.54
N PRO A 324 1.98 1.90 8.59
CA PRO A 324 1.20 2.46 7.49
C PRO A 324 2.06 2.66 6.22
N PRO A 325 1.42 2.75 5.06
CA PRO A 325 2.11 2.95 3.78
C PRO A 325 2.89 4.26 3.78
N LYS A 326 4.09 4.27 3.19
CA LYS A 326 4.86 5.51 2.99
C LYS A 326 4.10 6.43 2.05
N CYS A 327 4.10 7.72 2.35
CA CYS A 327 3.43 8.72 1.53
C CYS A 327 4.09 8.79 0.15
N ILE A 328 3.28 8.68 -0.91
CA ILE A 328 3.76 8.71 -2.30
C ILE A 328 4.54 9.99 -2.63
N THR A 329 4.17 11.13 -2.02
CA THR A 329 4.89 12.40 -2.16
C THR A 329 6.33 12.33 -1.65
N ALA A 330 6.64 11.39 -0.76
CA ALA A 330 7.98 11.15 -0.24
C ALA A 330 8.75 10.06 -1.02
N LEU A 331 8.13 9.40 -2.00
CA LEU A 331 8.77 8.31 -2.75
C LEU A 331 9.52 8.86 -3.97
N TYR A 332 10.77 9.23 -3.77
CA TYR A 332 11.70 9.67 -4.83
C TYR A 332 12.82 8.66 -5.12
N VAL A 333 12.74 7.47 -4.49
CA VAL A 333 13.69 6.36 -4.58
C VAL A 333 12.90 5.07 -4.77
N PHE A 334 13.24 4.25 -5.76
CA PHE A 334 12.54 2.99 -6.05
C PHE A 334 12.72 1.96 -4.93
N GLY A 335 13.89 1.90 -4.28
CA GLY A 335 14.10 1.03 -3.12
C GLY A 335 13.12 1.27 -1.95
N GLU A 336 12.43 2.42 -1.93
CA GLU A 336 11.45 2.76 -0.89
C GLU A 336 10.00 2.57 -1.33
N THR A 337 9.72 2.12 -2.55
CA THR A 337 8.35 1.96 -3.08
C THR A 337 7.67 0.69 -2.56
N HIS A 338 7.45 0.64 -1.25
CA HIS A 338 6.63 -0.39 -0.61
C HIS A 338 5.25 0.20 -0.25
N PHE A 339 4.35 0.16 -1.24
CA PHE A 339 2.98 0.67 -1.12
C PHE A 339 2.17 -0.07 -0.05
N ASP A 340 2.26 -1.40 0.02
CA ASP A 340 1.75 -2.19 1.14
C ASP A 340 2.94 -2.74 1.94
N ARG A 341 3.11 -2.20 3.15
CA ARG A 341 4.16 -2.63 4.08
C ARG A 341 4.03 -4.10 4.48
N GLY A 342 2.82 -4.61 4.67
CA GLY A 342 2.62 -5.98 5.12
C GLY A 342 3.00 -7.00 4.03
N ILE A 343 2.57 -6.75 2.80
CA ILE A 343 2.98 -7.57 1.65
C ILE A 343 4.48 -7.44 1.38
N ASN A 344 5.02 -6.23 1.46
CA ASN A 344 6.46 -6.02 1.29
C ASN A 344 7.28 -6.77 2.35
N ASP A 345 6.91 -6.68 3.63
CA ASP A 345 7.58 -7.40 4.72
C ASP A 345 7.53 -8.92 4.49
N TRP A 346 6.38 -9.43 4.00
CA TRP A 346 6.23 -10.85 3.63
C TRP A 346 7.15 -11.24 2.47
N LEU A 347 7.18 -10.45 1.40
CA LEU A 347 8.01 -10.70 0.22
C LEU A 347 9.50 -10.61 0.54
N CYS A 348 9.90 -9.58 1.30
CA CYS A 348 11.27 -9.40 1.76
C CYS A 348 11.75 -10.65 2.51
N LYS A 349 11.00 -11.02 3.56
CA LYS A 349 11.37 -12.12 4.45
C LYS A 349 11.40 -13.49 3.78
N TYR A 350 10.41 -13.81 2.94
CA TYR A 350 10.23 -15.16 2.42
C TYR A 350 10.76 -15.38 1.01
N VAL A 351 11.09 -14.31 0.28
CA VAL A 351 11.49 -14.39 -1.13
C VAL A 351 12.75 -13.58 -1.39
N TYR A 352 12.70 -12.26 -1.19
CA TYR A 352 13.76 -11.34 -1.59
C TYR A 352 15.07 -11.61 -0.86
N ASP A 353 15.04 -11.63 0.48
CA ASP A 353 16.23 -11.81 1.31
C ASP A 353 16.79 -13.23 1.17
N HIS A 354 15.89 -14.21 0.97
CA HIS A 354 16.27 -15.60 0.78
C HIS A 354 17.00 -15.85 -0.55
N LEU A 355 16.61 -15.14 -1.62
CA LEU A 355 17.21 -15.27 -2.95
C LEU A 355 18.38 -14.31 -3.19
N GLY A 356 18.33 -13.10 -2.61
CA GLY A 356 19.29 -12.02 -2.86
C GLY A 356 20.53 -12.05 -1.95
N GLY A 357 20.46 -12.73 -0.80
CA GLY A 357 21.59 -12.87 0.11
C GLY A 357 22.05 -11.52 0.68
N GLU A 358 23.26 -11.09 0.34
CA GLU A 358 23.85 -9.83 0.85
C GLU A 358 23.40 -8.57 0.09
N HIS A 359 22.60 -8.68 -0.98
CA HIS A 359 22.08 -7.55 -1.77
C HIS A 359 23.15 -6.59 -2.33
N SER A 360 24.38 -7.10 -2.51
CA SER A 360 25.53 -6.31 -2.99
C SER A 360 25.84 -6.53 -4.48
N ALA A 361 25.40 -7.66 -5.02
CA ALA A 361 25.71 -8.12 -6.38
C ALA A 361 24.50 -7.98 -7.32
N VAL A 362 24.77 -7.56 -8.55
CA VAL A 362 23.74 -7.23 -9.55
C VAL A 362 22.86 -8.43 -9.93
N ILE A 363 23.46 -9.61 -10.14
CA ILE A 363 22.71 -10.80 -10.60
C ILE A 363 21.80 -11.38 -9.52
N PRO A 364 22.28 -11.66 -8.28
CA PRO A 364 21.40 -12.10 -7.20
C PRO A 364 20.27 -11.11 -6.92
N GLU A 365 20.55 -9.80 -6.95
CA GLU A 365 19.52 -8.77 -6.78
C GLU A 365 18.45 -8.83 -7.88
N LEU A 366 18.87 -8.96 -9.13
CA LEU A 366 17.95 -9.06 -10.26
C LEU A 366 17.06 -10.31 -10.13
N VAL A 367 17.61 -11.44 -9.70
CA VAL A 367 16.83 -12.67 -9.48
C VAL A 367 15.85 -12.49 -8.32
N ALA A 368 16.29 -11.91 -7.20
CA ALA A 368 15.45 -11.67 -6.02
C ALA A 368 14.29 -10.70 -6.31
N SER A 369 14.59 -9.57 -6.97
CA SER A 369 13.61 -8.58 -7.37
C SER A 369 12.63 -9.15 -8.42
N ALA A 370 13.12 -9.83 -9.45
CA ALA A 370 12.26 -10.44 -10.46
C ALA A 370 11.33 -11.51 -9.87
N ALA A 371 11.82 -12.35 -8.96
CA ALA A 371 11.00 -13.34 -8.25
C ALA A 371 9.93 -12.66 -7.38
N THR A 372 10.30 -11.59 -6.68
CA THR A 372 9.39 -10.78 -5.85
C THR A 372 8.26 -10.20 -6.71
N PHE A 373 8.58 -9.53 -7.82
CA PHE A 373 7.56 -8.98 -8.72
C PHE A 373 6.74 -10.05 -9.44
N ALA A 374 7.29 -11.23 -9.72
CA ALA A 374 6.53 -12.35 -10.27
C ALA A 374 5.45 -12.83 -9.29
N ILE A 375 5.78 -12.94 -8.00
CA ILE A 375 4.80 -13.32 -6.96
C ILE A 375 3.78 -12.20 -6.75
N THR A 376 4.20 -10.93 -6.75
CA THR A 376 3.28 -9.79 -6.69
C THR A 376 2.33 -9.76 -7.88
N THR A 377 2.80 -10.07 -9.08
CA THR A 377 1.97 -10.19 -10.30
C THR A 377 0.90 -11.25 -10.12
N LEU A 378 1.29 -12.42 -9.60
CA LEU A 378 0.36 -13.51 -9.32
C LEU A 378 -0.67 -13.10 -8.25
N TRP A 379 -0.23 -12.41 -7.20
CA TRP A 379 -1.10 -11.95 -6.11
C TRP A 379 -2.10 -10.88 -6.57
N LEU A 380 -1.67 -9.89 -7.36
CA LEU A 380 -2.56 -8.88 -7.92
C LEU A 380 -3.60 -9.50 -8.86
N GLY A 381 -3.19 -10.49 -9.64
CA GLY A 381 -4.00 -11.09 -10.70
C GLY A 381 -3.32 -10.86 -12.04
N PRO A 382 -2.83 -11.91 -12.72
CA PRO A 382 -2.11 -11.74 -13.98
C PRO A 382 -2.99 -11.16 -15.08
N CYS A 383 -2.64 -9.99 -15.60
CA CYS A 383 -3.21 -9.38 -16.79
C CYS A 383 -2.20 -8.41 -17.42
N ASP A 384 -2.44 -7.98 -18.66
CA ASP A 384 -1.48 -7.16 -19.43
C ASP A 384 -1.02 -5.90 -18.69
N ILE A 385 -1.95 -5.22 -18.02
CA ILE A 385 -1.67 -4.01 -17.21
C ILE A 385 -0.77 -4.34 -16.03
N VAL A 386 -1.04 -5.44 -15.31
CA VAL A 386 -0.23 -5.87 -14.16
C VAL A 386 1.15 -6.34 -14.61
N TYR A 387 1.26 -7.05 -15.73
CA TYR A 387 2.55 -7.44 -16.29
C TYR A 387 3.42 -6.23 -16.64
N LEU A 388 2.82 -5.23 -17.30
CA LEU A 388 3.52 -3.99 -17.63
C LEU A 388 3.93 -3.22 -16.37
N TRP A 389 3.01 -3.06 -15.41
CA TRP A 389 3.30 -2.41 -14.13
C TRP A 389 4.45 -3.10 -13.38
N SER A 390 4.41 -4.43 -13.28
CA SER A 390 5.44 -5.23 -12.61
C SER A 390 6.79 -5.11 -13.30
N PHE A 391 6.81 -5.18 -14.64
CA PHE A 391 8.04 -5.01 -15.41
C PHE A 391 8.64 -3.62 -15.20
N LEU A 392 7.84 -2.56 -15.30
CA LEU A 392 8.31 -1.18 -15.16
C LEU A 392 8.86 -0.91 -13.75
N ASN A 393 8.18 -1.35 -12.69
CA ASN A 393 8.65 -1.16 -11.32
C ASN A 393 9.87 -2.02 -11.00
N CYS A 394 9.92 -3.28 -11.47
CA CYS A 394 11.10 -4.14 -11.33
C CYS A 394 12.31 -3.55 -12.06
N PHE A 395 12.10 -3.05 -13.29
CA PHE A 395 13.13 -2.35 -14.04
C PHE A 395 13.59 -1.09 -13.33
N GLY A 396 12.67 -0.25 -12.82
CA GLY A 396 12.99 0.98 -12.09
C GLY A 396 13.86 0.72 -10.86
N LEU A 397 13.52 -0.30 -10.06
CA LEU A 397 14.29 -0.72 -8.89
C LEU A 397 15.71 -1.16 -9.27
N ASN A 398 15.84 -2.05 -10.25
CA ASN A 398 17.13 -2.55 -10.70
C ASN A 398 17.97 -1.47 -11.37
N PHE A 399 17.35 -0.62 -12.19
CA PHE A 399 18.01 0.49 -12.87
C PHE A 399 18.58 1.49 -11.87
N GLU A 400 17.84 1.79 -10.80
CA GLU A 400 18.33 2.62 -9.70
C GLU A 400 19.61 2.02 -9.07
N LEU A 401 19.61 0.72 -8.76
CA LEU A 401 20.80 0.03 -8.25
C LEU A 401 21.97 0.06 -9.26
N TRP A 402 21.70 -0.19 -10.54
CA TRP A 402 22.74 -0.20 -11.58
C TRP A 402 23.37 1.18 -11.76
N VAL A 403 22.56 2.25 -11.71
CA VAL A 403 23.05 3.63 -11.75
C VAL A 403 23.87 3.95 -10.49
N GLN A 404 23.45 3.48 -9.32
CA GLN A 404 24.25 3.62 -8.09
C GLN A 404 25.60 2.91 -8.21
N LYS A 405 25.62 1.66 -8.69
CA LYS A 405 26.86 0.89 -8.93
C LYS A 405 27.76 1.54 -9.99
N LEU A 406 27.16 2.14 -11.02
CA LEU A 406 27.89 2.91 -12.02
C LEU A 406 28.49 4.19 -11.42
N ALA A 407 27.77 4.87 -10.53
CA ALA A 407 28.26 6.05 -9.82
C ALA A 407 29.41 5.73 -8.87
N GLU A 408 29.43 4.54 -8.27
CA GLU A 408 30.55 4.03 -7.45
C GLU A 408 31.82 3.75 -8.28
N HIS A 409 31.73 3.71 -9.61
CA HIS A 409 32.87 3.45 -10.48
C HIS A 409 33.82 4.65 -10.60
N GLY A 410 35.13 4.37 -10.66
CA GLY A 410 36.24 5.32 -10.50
C GLY A 410 36.05 6.77 -10.99
N PRO A 411 35.75 7.04 -12.27
CA PRO A 411 35.64 8.42 -12.77
C PRO A 411 34.45 9.19 -12.16
N LEU A 412 33.31 8.55 -11.93
CA LEU A 412 32.11 9.18 -11.35
C LEU A 412 32.26 9.37 -9.84
N ALA A 413 32.80 8.36 -9.15
CA ALA A 413 33.11 8.45 -7.73
C ALA A 413 34.11 9.58 -7.42
N GLN A 414 35.10 9.80 -8.30
CA GLN A 414 36.04 10.93 -8.18
C GLN A 414 35.38 12.29 -8.39
N VAL A 415 34.41 12.39 -9.29
CA VAL A 415 33.63 13.63 -9.50
C VAL A 415 32.76 13.90 -8.28
N GLU A 416 32.07 12.88 -7.75
CA GLU A 416 31.24 13.02 -6.56
C GLU A 416 32.06 13.38 -5.32
N ALA A 417 33.25 12.80 -5.16
CA ALA A 417 34.17 13.14 -4.07
C ALA A 417 34.67 14.60 -4.09
N ARG A 418 34.59 15.29 -5.25
CA ARG A 418 34.93 16.72 -5.38
C ARG A 418 33.76 17.64 -5.06
N LEU A 419 32.52 17.12 -4.98
CA LEU A 419 31.35 17.91 -4.63
C LEU A 419 31.28 18.14 -3.13
N SER A 420 30.88 19.35 -2.72
CA SER A 420 30.47 19.55 -1.32
C SER A 420 29.24 18.69 -1.02
N GLU A 421 29.05 18.29 0.24
CA GLU A 421 27.88 17.50 0.63
C GLU A 421 26.55 18.17 0.23
N GLN A 422 26.49 19.50 0.31
CA GLN A 422 25.32 20.26 -0.12
C GLN A 422 25.09 20.16 -1.64
N MET A 423 26.16 20.21 -2.44
CA MET A 423 26.03 20.05 -3.89
C MET A 423 25.67 18.61 -4.27
N SER A 424 26.25 17.61 -3.60
CA SER A 424 25.85 16.20 -3.76
C SER A 424 24.36 16.00 -3.43
N ARG A 425 23.86 16.61 -2.35
CA ARG A 425 22.41 16.60 -2.02
C ARG A 425 21.57 17.18 -3.15
N ARG A 426 21.97 18.32 -3.73
CA ARG A 426 21.28 18.96 -4.87
C ARG A 426 21.28 18.07 -6.11
N VAL A 427 22.42 17.52 -6.52
CA VAL A 427 22.51 16.61 -7.67
C VAL A 427 21.62 15.37 -7.47
N ARG A 428 21.65 14.75 -6.29
CA ARG A 428 20.80 13.59 -6.00
C ARG A 428 19.32 13.95 -5.94
N ALA A 429 18.95 15.18 -5.58
CA ALA A 429 17.56 15.62 -5.60
C ALA A 429 17.04 15.80 -7.03
N LEU A 430 17.91 16.16 -7.98
CA LEU A 430 17.57 16.16 -9.40
C LEU A 430 17.27 14.75 -9.91
N CYS A 431 18.12 13.77 -9.59
CA CYS A 431 17.85 12.37 -9.90
C CYS A 431 16.55 11.87 -9.24
N GLY A 432 16.34 12.24 -7.97
CA GLY A 432 15.10 11.93 -7.25
C GLY A 432 13.85 12.52 -7.92
N ALA A 433 13.94 13.71 -8.51
CA ALA A 433 12.81 14.30 -9.24
C ALA A 433 12.47 13.53 -10.52
N ILE A 434 13.47 12.98 -11.21
CA ILE A 434 13.27 12.11 -12.38
C ILE A 434 12.65 10.77 -11.92
N ASN A 435 13.20 10.15 -10.86
CA ASN A 435 12.67 8.90 -10.31
C ASN A 435 11.23 9.07 -9.84
N PHE A 436 10.90 10.17 -9.18
CA PHE A 436 9.55 10.48 -8.74
C PHE A 436 8.54 10.46 -9.90
N TRP A 437 8.87 11.06 -11.04
CA TRP A 437 8.00 11.01 -12.21
C TRP A 437 7.97 9.65 -12.90
N ALA A 438 9.07 8.89 -12.87
CA ALA A 438 9.05 7.49 -13.32
C ALA A 438 8.09 6.66 -12.45
N ILE A 439 8.18 6.80 -11.12
CA ILE A 439 7.27 6.15 -10.15
C ILE A 439 5.82 6.57 -10.42
N ILE A 440 5.54 7.86 -10.64
CA ILE A 440 4.20 8.33 -11.01
C ILE A 440 3.71 7.61 -12.26
N MET A 441 4.47 7.66 -13.36
CA MET A 441 4.03 7.11 -14.64
C MET A 441 3.85 5.60 -14.56
N TYR A 442 4.76 4.88 -13.90
CA TYR A 442 4.70 3.42 -13.82
C TYR A 442 3.49 2.93 -13.03
N ASN A 443 3.11 3.63 -11.96
CA ASN A 443 1.92 3.31 -11.16
C ASN A 443 0.63 3.86 -11.79
N LEU A 444 0.70 4.89 -12.62
CA LEU A 444 -0.48 5.40 -13.32
C LEU A 444 -1.06 4.38 -14.32
N VAL A 445 -0.20 3.51 -14.88
CA VAL A 445 -0.60 2.41 -15.76
C VAL A 445 -1.62 1.49 -15.07
N SER A 446 -1.39 1.15 -13.80
CA SER A 446 -2.27 0.25 -13.03
C SER A 446 -3.46 0.98 -12.41
N LEU A 447 -3.30 2.24 -12.00
CA LEU A 447 -4.36 3.00 -11.33
C LEU A 447 -5.43 3.53 -12.29
N ASN A 448 -5.08 3.78 -13.54
CA ASN A 448 -5.99 4.34 -14.53
C ASN A 448 -6.06 3.46 -15.78
N SER A 449 -5.25 3.77 -16.78
CA SER A 449 -5.15 2.99 -18.01
C SER A 449 -3.81 3.26 -18.71
N PHE A 450 -3.46 2.36 -19.62
CA PHE A 450 -2.29 2.54 -20.47
C PHE A 450 -2.41 3.82 -21.31
N GLU A 451 -3.57 4.07 -21.91
CA GLU A 451 -3.83 5.21 -22.79
C GLU A 451 -3.78 6.55 -22.05
N PHE A 452 -4.31 6.61 -20.81
CA PHE A 452 -4.19 7.80 -19.99
C PHE A 452 -2.73 8.07 -19.63
N THR A 453 -1.98 7.02 -19.28
CA THR A 453 -0.55 7.14 -18.97
C THR A 453 0.26 7.59 -20.18
N GLU A 454 -0.01 7.03 -21.36
CA GLU A 454 0.62 7.45 -22.61
C GLU A 454 0.33 8.92 -22.92
N LEU A 455 -0.92 9.37 -22.73
CA LEU A 455 -1.31 10.76 -22.90
C LEU A 455 -0.49 11.69 -21.98
N VAL A 456 -0.39 11.35 -20.69
CA VAL A 456 0.36 12.13 -19.71
C VAL A 456 1.86 12.14 -20.07
N ALA A 457 2.45 10.99 -20.38
CA ALA A 457 3.87 10.90 -20.78
C ALA A 457 4.16 11.70 -22.05
N ARG A 458 3.34 11.56 -23.08
CA ARG A 458 3.50 12.27 -24.36
C ARG A 458 3.37 13.78 -24.19
N ARG A 459 2.43 14.25 -23.36
CA ARG A 459 2.25 15.69 -23.12
C ARG A 459 3.35 16.28 -22.25
N LEU A 460 3.63 15.65 -21.11
CA LEU A 460 4.54 16.24 -20.12
C LEU A 460 6.02 16.03 -20.46
N LEU A 461 6.39 14.94 -21.12
CA LEU A 461 7.80 14.57 -21.36
C LEU A 461 8.26 14.79 -22.81
N LEU A 462 7.38 14.61 -23.80
CA LEU A 462 7.75 14.67 -25.22
C LEU A 462 7.35 16.00 -25.86
N THR A 463 6.06 16.29 -25.94
CA THR A 463 5.54 17.46 -26.66
C THR A 463 5.66 18.76 -25.87
N GLY A 464 5.62 18.69 -24.53
CA GLY A 464 5.86 19.82 -23.65
C GLY A 464 7.34 20.15 -23.43
N PHE A 465 8.27 19.36 -23.99
CA PHE A 465 9.70 19.61 -23.84
C PHE A 465 10.13 20.82 -24.71
N PRO A 466 10.98 21.74 -24.19
CA PRO A 466 11.59 21.69 -22.85
C PRO A 466 10.77 22.39 -21.75
N GLN A 467 9.85 23.29 -22.10
CA GLN A 467 9.26 24.23 -21.14
C GLN A 467 8.45 23.55 -20.03
N THR A 468 7.43 22.77 -20.40
CA THR A 468 6.58 22.05 -19.45
C THR A 468 7.39 21.03 -18.67
N THR A 469 8.23 20.25 -19.36
CA THR A 469 9.04 19.20 -18.75
C THR A 469 9.99 19.75 -17.69
N LEU A 470 10.74 20.82 -18.01
CA LEU A 470 11.68 21.42 -17.07
C LEU A 470 10.96 22.13 -15.92
N ALA A 471 9.81 22.77 -16.17
CA ALA A 471 9.01 23.38 -15.11
C ALA A 471 8.52 22.33 -14.11
N ILE A 472 7.98 21.22 -14.60
CA ILE A 472 7.51 20.11 -13.76
C ILE A 472 8.66 19.48 -12.98
N LEU A 473 9.79 19.20 -13.64
CA LEU A 473 10.98 18.65 -12.97
C LEU A 473 11.52 19.61 -11.90
N PHE A 474 11.48 20.93 -12.14
CA PHE A 474 11.91 21.91 -11.15
C PHE A 474 10.98 21.96 -9.94
N VAL A 475 9.66 21.91 -10.15
CA VAL A 475 8.68 21.84 -9.05
C VAL A 475 8.88 20.57 -8.24
N THR A 476 9.05 19.43 -8.90
CA THR A 476 9.32 18.16 -8.23
C THR A 476 10.67 18.16 -7.51
N TYR A 477 11.71 18.75 -8.09
CA TYR A 477 13.00 18.94 -7.44
C TYR A 477 12.86 19.74 -6.13
N CYS A 478 12.08 20.82 -6.14
CA CYS A 478 11.76 21.58 -4.92
C CYS A 478 11.07 20.67 -3.88
N GLY A 479 10.11 19.85 -4.30
CA GLY A 479 9.45 18.87 -3.44
C GLY A 479 10.41 17.85 -2.83
N VAL A 480 11.26 17.22 -3.64
CA VAL A 480 12.27 16.26 -3.20
C VAL A 480 13.24 16.90 -2.20
N GLN A 481 13.62 18.17 -2.39
CA GLN A 481 14.49 18.86 -1.44
C GLN A 481 13.84 19.07 -0.07
N LEU A 482 12.54 19.37 -0.04
CA LEU A 482 11.77 19.51 1.19
C LEU A 482 11.56 18.16 1.88
N VAL A 483 11.31 17.08 1.12
CA VAL A 483 11.25 15.72 1.65
C VAL A 483 12.58 15.34 2.30
N LYS A 484 13.70 15.56 1.61
CA LYS A 484 15.05 15.33 2.18
C LYS A 484 15.31 16.15 3.44
N GLU A 485 14.79 17.37 3.52
CA GLU A 485 14.94 18.19 4.73
C GLU A 485 14.13 17.63 5.91
N ARG A 486 12.93 17.11 5.63
CA ARG A 486 12.12 16.42 6.64
C ARG A 486 12.80 15.14 7.12
N GLU A 487 13.32 14.32 6.21
CA GLU A 487 14.06 13.09 6.55
C GLU A 487 15.30 13.39 7.40
N ARG A 488 16.02 14.46 7.05
CA ARG A 488 17.13 14.98 7.87
C ARG A 488 16.69 15.33 9.28
N ALA A 489 15.60 16.08 9.43
CA ALA A 489 15.10 16.51 10.73
C ALA A 489 14.70 15.31 11.61
N LEU A 490 13.99 14.34 11.02
CA LEU A 490 13.61 13.10 11.71
C LEU A 490 14.82 12.27 12.14
N ALA A 491 15.83 12.13 11.28
CA ALA A 491 17.06 11.41 11.62
C ALA A 491 17.82 12.06 12.79
N LEU A 492 17.81 13.40 12.87
CA LEU A 492 18.43 14.13 13.99
C LEU A 492 17.64 13.98 15.29
N GLU A 493 16.31 13.96 15.23
CA GLU A 493 15.44 13.70 16.40
C GLU A 493 15.63 12.28 16.94
N GLU A 494 15.74 11.30 16.05
CA GLU A 494 15.95 9.90 16.42
C GLU A 494 17.30 9.68 17.11
N GLU A 495 18.37 10.30 16.62
CA GLU A 495 19.68 10.26 17.26
C GLU A 495 19.67 10.92 18.64
N GLN A 496 19.05 12.10 18.76
CA GLN A 496 18.91 12.77 20.06
C GLN A 496 18.13 11.91 21.07
N ARG A 497 17.14 11.16 20.60
CA ARG A 497 16.37 10.25 21.43
C ARG A 497 17.21 9.05 21.85
N GLN A 498 17.94 8.43 20.92
CA GLN A 498 18.83 7.30 21.23
C GLN A 498 19.96 7.70 22.18
N ASP A 499 20.49 8.92 22.05
CA ASP A 499 21.52 9.43 22.96
C ASP A 499 20.97 9.66 24.36
N LYS A 500 19.73 10.15 24.49
CA LYS A 500 19.04 10.26 25.79
C LYS A 500 18.77 8.89 26.42
N GLU A 501 18.29 7.94 25.63
CA GLU A 501 18.03 6.56 26.09
C GLU A 501 19.32 5.80 26.49
N LYS A 502 20.51 6.24 26.03
CA LYS A 502 21.82 5.72 26.45
C LYS A 502 22.40 6.41 27.69
N LEU A 503 21.91 7.61 28.01
CA LEU A 503 22.35 8.41 29.16
C LEU A 503 21.52 8.12 30.43
N GLU A 504 20.32 7.57 30.26
CA GLU A 504 19.44 7.00 31.31
C GLU A 504 19.77 5.51 31.54
#